data_AF-A0A2K3KWY1-F1
#
_entry.id   AF-A0A2K3KWY1-F1
#
_cell.length_a   1.000
_cell.length_b   1.000
_cell.length_c   1.000
_cell.angle_alpha   90.00
_cell.angle_beta   90.00
_cell.angle_gamma   90.00
#
_symmetry.space_group_name_H-M   'P 1'
#
loop_
_entity.id
_entity.type
_entity.pdbx_description
1 polymer ?
#
loop_
_entity_poly.entity_id
_entity_poly.type
_entity_poly.pdbx_seq_one_letter_code
_entity_poly.pdbx_strand_id
1 'polypeptide(L)'
;VQHKVDEARRNGEEIEIIVQNWLNEVDNIVAEANKLIGTEGHAKAYCSMGHFPNLFTRHQLSRMTKKMSQEISQVLAEGKFDRISYRLPAQVTVTPFGRGYEALDSRTSMLNEIMMDLKNPNIFIIGVYGMGGVGKTTLVKELAWQAENDRQKKEEQCSYVKG
;
A
#
# COMPACT_ATOMS: atom_id res chain seq x y z
N VAL A 1 -10.05 -9.53 6.32
CA VAL A 1 -8.89 -9.08 5.52
C VAL A 1 -9.15 -7.70 4.92
N GLN A 2 -10.24 -7.50 4.17
CA GLN A 2 -10.54 -6.22 3.50
C GLN A 2 -10.43 -4.97 4.38
N HIS A 3 -11.07 -4.92 5.55
CA HIS A 3 -10.98 -3.77 6.45
C HIS A 3 -9.55 -3.39 6.85
N LYS A 4 -8.67 -4.39 7.05
CA LYS A 4 -7.26 -4.14 7.39
C LYS A 4 -6.47 -3.64 6.18
N VAL A 5 -6.79 -4.12 4.98
CA VAL A 5 -6.23 -3.61 3.71
C VAL A 5 -6.62 -2.15 3.47
N ASP A 6 -7.89 -1.82 3.72
CA ASP A 6 -8.37 -0.44 3.58
C ASP A 6 -7.72 0.49 4.61
N GLU A 7 -7.48 0.01 5.82
CA GLU A 7 -6.73 0.72 6.86
C GLU A 7 -5.27 0.96 6.46
N ALA A 8 -4.57 -0.08 6.00
CA ALA A 8 -3.19 0.03 5.52
C ALA A 8 -3.06 1.05 4.38
N ARG A 9 -3.98 1.03 3.42
CA ARG A 9 -4.03 2.04 2.33
C ARG A 9 -4.21 3.47 2.85
N ARG A 10 -5.11 3.68 3.83
CA ARG A 10 -5.29 5.00 4.46
C ARG A 10 -4.03 5.48 5.21
N ASN A 11 -3.23 4.53 5.69
CA ASN A 11 -1.97 4.80 6.37
C ASN A 11 -0.79 4.98 5.39
N GLY A 12 -1.02 4.91 4.08
CA GLY A 12 0.04 5.02 3.06
C GLY A 12 0.98 3.81 3.02
N GLU A 13 0.51 2.65 3.49
CA GLU A 13 1.26 1.40 3.48
C GLU A 13 1.00 0.64 2.18
N GLU A 14 2.02 -0.07 1.72
CA GLU A 14 1.89 -0.99 0.60
C GLU A 14 1.40 -2.35 1.07
N ILE A 15 0.52 -2.95 0.29
CA ILE A 15 -0.08 -4.26 0.59
C ILE A 15 0.83 -5.36 0.07
N GLU A 16 1.11 -6.35 0.91
CA GLU A 16 1.90 -7.53 0.54
C GLU A 16 1.32 -8.22 -0.70
N ILE A 17 2.19 -8.61 -1.65
CA ILE A 17 1.79 -9.22 -2.92
C ILE A 17 0.95 -10.48 -2.69
N ILE A 18 1.29 -11.28 -1.67
CA ILE A 18 0.55 -12.50 -1.32
C ILE A 18 -0.92 -12.19 -0.95
N VAL A 19 -1.17 -11.05 -0.28
CA VAL A 19 -2.52 -10.63 0.10
C VAL A 19 -3.28 -10.12 -1.13
N GLN A 20 -2.60 -9.42 -2.04
CA GLN A 20 -3.20 -8.96 -3.30
C GLN A 20 -3.64 -10.14 -4.17
N ASN A 21 -2.78 -11.15 -4.32
CA ASN A 21 -3.10 -12.36 -5.08
C ASN A 21 -4.29 -13.11 -4.48
N TRP A 22 -4.32 -13.24 -3.15
CA TRP A 22 -5.43 -13.85 -2.45
C TRP A 22 -6.75 -13.09 -2.64
N LEU A 23 -6.73 -11.75 -2.59
CA LEU A 23 -7.92 -10.93 -2.87
C LEU A 23 -8.43 -11.15 -4.30
N ASN A 24 -7.53 -11.20 -5.29
CA ASN A 24 -7.91 -11.49 -6.68
C ASN A 24 -8.55 -12.87 -6.83
N GLU A 25 -8.06 -13.88 -6.11
CA GLU A 25 -8.64 -15.22 -6.10
C GLU A 25 -10.04 -15.22 -5.51
N VAL A 26 -10.24 -14.53 -4.38
CA VAL A 26 -11.58 -14.32 -3.78
C VAL A 26 -12.53 -13.66 -4.77
N ASP A 27 -12.11 -12.59 -5.44
CA ASP A 27 -12.93 -11.86 -6.42
C ASP A 27 -13.32 -12.74 -7.61
N ASN A 28 -12.41 -13.57 -8.10
CA ASN A 28 -12.70 -14.53 -9.17
C ASN A 28 -13.74 -15.57 -8.75
N ILE A 29 -13.61 -16.14 -7.55
CA ILE A 29 -14.57 -17.10 -7.00
C ILE A 29 -15.94 -16.43 -6.85
N VAL A 30 -16.00 -15.21 -6.33
CA VAL A 30 -17.27 -14.47 -6.20
C VAL A 30 -17.91 -14.22 -7.57
N ALA A 31 -17.11 -13.85 -8.59
CA ALA A 31 -17.60 -13.65 -9.94
C ALA A 31 -18.17 -14.94 -10.56
N GLU A 32 -17.47 -16.07 -10.40
CA GLU A 32 -17.98 -17.37 -10.85
C GLU A 32 -19.26 -17.78 -10.11
N ALA A 33 -19.37 -17.48 -8.81
CA ALA A 33 -20.54 -17.82 -8.00
C ALA A 33 -21.77 -17.04 -8.48
N ASN A 34 -21.60 -15.74 -8.72
CA ASN A 34 -22.64 -14.89 -9.27
C ASN A 34 -23.10 -15.35 -10.65
N LYS A 35 -22.16 -15.83 -11.49
CA LYS A 35 -22.50 -16.42 -12.80
C LYS A 35 -23.35 -17.69 -12.64
N LEU A 36 -23.03 -18.57 -11.69
CA LEU A 36 -23.81 -19.78 -11.42
C LEU A 36 -25.22 -19.44 -10.92
N ILE A 37 -25.36 -18.48 -10.01
CA ILE A 37 -26.68 -18.01 -9.54
C ILE A 37 -27.49 -17.45 -10.71
N GLY A 38 -26.86 -16.68 -11.61
CA GLY A 38 -27.50 -16.14 -12.82
C GLY A 38 -27.91 -17.20 -13.86
N THR A 39 -27.38 -18.42 -13.79
CA THR A 39 -27.81 -19.54 -14.65
C THR A 39 -29.02 -20.31 -14.13
N GLU A 40 -29.50 -20.02 -12.91
CA GLU A 40 -30.76 -20.56 -12.39
C GLU A 40 -31.97 -19.85 -13.04
N GLY A 41 -32.24 -20.22 -14.29
CA GLY A 41 -33.38 -19.78 -15.11
C GLY A 41 -32.91 -19.52 -16.55
N HIS A 42 -33.40 -20.14 -17.62
CA HIS A 42 -34.77 -20.46 -17.97
C HIS A 42 -34.81 -21.53 -19.07
N ALA A 43 -35.01 -22.80 -18.73
CA ALA A 43 -35.53 -23.77 -19.70
C ALA A 43 -36.65 -24.55 -19.03
N LYS A 44 -37.87 -23.99 -19.05
CA LYS A 44 -39.09 -24.79 -18.83
C LYS A 44 -39.17 -25.80 -19.96
N ALA A 45 -38.63 -27.00 -19.77
CA ALA A 45 -38.91 -28.11 -20.65
C ALA A 45 -40.37 -28.51 -20.42
N TYR A 46 -41.24 -28.16 -21.37
CA TYR A 46 -42.63 -28.58 -21.36
C TYR A 46 -42.69 -30.08 -21.73
N CYS A 47 -43.32 -30.88 -20.88
CA CYS A 47 -43.69 -32.25 -21.17
C CYS A 47 -45.20 -32.41 -20.90
N SER A 48 -45.85 -33.29 -21.67
CA SER A 48 -47.30 -33.54 -21.69
C SER A 48 -47.90 -34.01 -20.35
N MET A 49 -47.10 -34.21 -19.30
CA MET A 49 -47.51 -34.67 -17.96
C MET A 49 -47.10 -33.73 -16.81
N GLY A 50 -46.66 -32.49 -17.09
CA GLY A 50 -46.33 -31.47 -16.07
C GLY A 50 -44.91 -30.90 -16.17
N HIS A 51 -44.58 -29.99 -15.24
CA HIS A 51 -43.24 -29.38 -15.14
C HIS A 51 -42.21 -30.41 -14.63
N PHE A 52 -41.37 -30.94 -15.52
CA PHE A 52 -40.19 -31.70 -15.11
C PHE A 52 -38.96 -30.77 -15.09
N PRO A 53 -38.32 -30.54 -13.93
CA PRO A 53 -37.04 -29.85 -13.91
C PRO A 53 -35.99 -30.71 -14.64
N ASN A 54 -35.18 -30.08 -15.48
CA ASN A 54 -34.11 -30.77 -16.21
C ASN A 54 -33.09 -31.36 -15.21
N LEU A 55 -33.12 -32.68 -15.03
CA LEU A 55 -32.30 -33.40 -14.06
C LEU A 55 -30.81 -33.34 -14.39
N PHE A 56 -30.45 -33.31 -15.67
CA PHE A 56 -29.06 -33.25 -16.13
C PHE A 56 -28.43 -31.89 -15.77
N THR A 57 -29.13 -30.79 -16.07
CA THR A 57 -28.65 -29.44 -15.69
C THR A 57 -28.59 -29.28 -14.17
N ARG A 58 -29.59 -29.79 -13.45
CA ARG A 58 -29.57 -29.80 -11.97
C ARG A 58 -28.37 -30.56 -11.41
N HIS A 59 -28.05 -31.72 -12.00
CA HIS A 59 -26.88 -32.51 -11.60
C HIS A 59 -25.57 -31.77 -11.88
N GLN A 60 -25.44 -31.14 -13.04
CA GLN A 60 -24.27 -30.31 -13.37
C GLN A 60 -24.10 -29.14 -12.40
N LEU A 61 -25.17 -28.38 -12.14
CA LEU A 61 -25.17 -27.27 -11.18
C LEU A 61 -24.77 -27.75 -9.79
N SER A 62 -25.34 -28.86 -9.30
CA SER A 62 -24.99 -29.44 -8.00
C SER A 62 -23.50 -29.79 -7.89
N ARG A 63 -22.88 -30.34 -8.95
CA ARG A 63 -21.44 -30.62 -8.97
C ARG A 63 -20.61 -29.34 -8.96
N MET A 64 -21.02 -28.32 -9.71
CA MET A 64 -20.33 -27.03 -9.75
C MET A 64 -20.40 -26.32 -8.39
N THR A 65 -21.59 -26.23 -7.78
CA THR A 65 -21.76 -25.67 -6.43
C THR A 65 -20.93 -26.40 -5.39
N LYS A 66 -20.84 -27.74 -5.47
CA LYS A 66 -19.98 -28.53 -4.57
C LYS A 66 -18.50 -28.17 -4.73
N LYS A 67 -18.01 -28.07 -5.97
CA LYS A 67 -16.61 -27.69 -6.25
C LYS A 67 -16.30 -26.30 -5.70
N MET A 68 -17.18 -25.34 -5.98
CA MET A 68 -17.05 -23.96 -5.52
C MET A 68 -17.07 -23.84 -4.00
N SER A 69 -17.93 -24.61 -3.32
CA SER A 69 -17.94 -24.66 -1.85
C SER A 69 -16.60 -25.15 -1.27
N GLN A 70 -15.90 -26.05 -1.97
CA GLN A 70 -14.56 -26.50 -1.57
C GLN A 70 -13.52 -25.40 -1.77
N GLU A 71 -13.53 -24.73 -2.92
CA GLU A 71 -12.62 -23.61 -3.22
C GLU A 71 -12.79 -22.46 -2.21
N ILE A 72 -14.03 -22.07 -1.90
CA ILE A 72 -14.32 -21.07 -0.86
C ILE A 72 -13.74 -21.49 0.49
N SER A 73 -13.90 -22.76 0.87
CA SER A 73 -13.39 -23.26 2.15
C SER A 73 -11.85 -23.22 2.21
N GLN A 74 -11.19 -23.52 1.09
CA GLN A 74 -9.74 -23.45 0.98
C GLN A 74 -9.23 -22.00 1.10
N VAL A 75 -9.78 -21.09 0.31
CA VAL A 75 -9.37 -19.68 0.30
C VAL A 75 -9.64 -19.01 1.66
N LEU A 76 -10.72 -19.38 2.35
CA LEU A 76 -10.99 -18.92 3.72
C LEU A 76 -9.92 -19.40 4.73
N ALA A 77 -9.39 -20.61 4.55
CA ALA A 77 -8.33 -21.13 5.40
C ALA A 77 -6.99 -20.42 5.15
N GLU A 78 -6.70 -20.10 3.88
CA GLU A 78 -5.50 -19.37 3.44
C GLU A 78 -5.52 -17.87 3.79
N GLY A 79 -6.70 -17.29 4.04
CA GLY A 79 -6.89 -15.88 4.38
C GLY A 79 -6.37 -15.43 5.75
N LYS A 80 -5.52 -16.23 6.39
CA LYS A 80 -4.89 -15.94 7.69
C LYS A 80 -3.47 -15.43 7.46
N PHE A 81 -3.31 -14.12 7.51
CA PHE A 81 -2.02 -13.45 7.32
C PHE A 81 -1.54 -12.82 8.62
N ASP A 82 -0.30 -13.13 9.01
CA ASP A 82 0.37 -12.49 10.17
C ASP A 82 0.72 -11.03 9.87
N ARG A 83 1.14 -10.75 8.63
CA ARG A 83 1.44 -9.41 8.12
C ARG A 83 0.76 -9.23 6.78
N ILE A 84 0.13 -8.07 6.59
CA ILE A 84 -0.62 -7.74 5.36
C ILE A 84 -0.06 -6.56 4.59
N SER A 85 0.76 -5.74 5.25
CA SER A 85 1.26 -4.49 4.70
C SER A 85 2.63 -4.14 5.26
N TYR A 86 3.30 -3.22 4.56
CA TYR A 86 4.56 -2.65 4.98
C TYR A 86 4.61 -1.15 4.67
N ARG A 87 5.31 -0.39 5.51
CA ARG A 87 5.61 1.01 5.21
C ARG A 87 6.80 1.07 4.28
N LEU A 88 6.62 1.81 3.18
CA LEU A 88 7.76 2.29 2.41
C LEU A 88 8.50 3.35 3.26
N PRO A 89 9.84 3.40 3.18
CA PRO A 89 10.59 4.54 3.68
C PRO A 89 10.04 5.81 3.04
N ALA A 90 9.84 6.86 3.84
CA ALA A 90 9.35 8.14 3.32
C ALA A 90 10.32 8.65 2.24
N GLN A 91 9.89 8.61 0.98
CA GLN A 91 10.64 9.25 -0.10
C GLN A 91 10.35 10.74 -0.03
N VAL A 92 11.19 11.48 0.69
CA VAL A 92 11.15 12.95 0.67
C VAL A 92 11.70 13.37 -0.68
N THR A 93 10.82 13.61 -1.65
CA THR A 93 11.21 14.24 -2.92
C THR A 93 11.53 15.70 -2.64
N VAL A 94 12.76 15.99 -2.25
CA VAL A 94 13.25 17.37 -2.20
C VAL A 94 13.57 17.78 -3.63
N THR A 95 12.65 18.51 -4.27
CA THR A 95 12.95 19.10 -5.57
C THR A 95 14.10 20.11 -5.40
N PRO A 96 15.16 20.04 -6.22
CA PRO A 96 16.22 21.03 -6.15
C PRO A 96 15.60 22.40 -6.40
N PHE A 97 15.71 23.31 -5.44
CA PHE A 97 15.27 24.68 -5.68
C PHE A 97 16.24 25.30 -6.68
N GLY A 98 15.69 25.80 -7.79
CA GLY A 98 16.44 26.60 -8.73
C GLY A 98 16.98 27.85 -8.05
N ARG A 99 18.27 27.80 -7.67
CA ARG A 99 19.19 28.94 -7.64
C ARG A 99 18.66 30.21 -6.96
N GLY A 100 18.07 30.10 -5.76
CA GLY A 100 17.62 31.26 -4.96
C GLY A 100 18.00 31.22 -3.48
N TYR A 101 18.75 30.20 -3.05
CA TYR A 101 19.38 30.21 -1.73
C TYR A 101 20.74 30.93 -1.85
N GLU A 102 20.82 32.13 -1.30
CA GLU A 102 22.10 32.78 -1.05
C GLU A 102 22.67 32.23 0.26
N ALA A 103 23.75 31.45 0.12
CA ALA A 103 24.53 30.93 1.22
C ALA A 103 25.28 32.09 1.90
N LEU A 104 24.61 32.72 2.87
CA LEU A 104 25.23 33.65 3.80
C LEU A 104 25.82 32.84 4.95
N ASP A 105 27.02 33.19 5.42
CA ASP A 105 27.72 32.45 6.49
C ASP A 105 26.86 32.25 7.75
N SER A 106 26.04 33.26 8.10
CA SER A 106 25.10 33.17 9.22
C SER A 106 24.03 32.09 9.04
N ARG A 107 23.52 31.93 7.80
CA ARG A 107 22.51 30.91 7.48
C ARG A 107 23.13 29.51 7.48
N THR A 108 24.36 29.38 6.98
CA THR A 108 25.11 28.12 7.02
C THR A 108 25.39 27.68 8.46
N SER A 109 25.74 28.61 9.36
CA SER A 109 25.91 28.30 10.79
C SER A 109 24.61 27.78 11.41
N MET A 110 23.48 28.47 11.17
CA MET A 110 22.17 28.04 11.68
C MET A 110 21.76 26.66 11.16
N LEU A 111 22.01 26.37 9.87
CA LEU A 111 21.74 25.04 9.31
C LEU A 111 22.56 23.94 10.02
N ASN A 112 23.84 24.19 10.28
CA ASN A 112 24.70 23.24 10.97
C ASN A 112 24.26 22.97 12.41
N GLU A 113 23.86 24.02 13.14
CA GLU A 113 23.31 23.89 14.50
C GLU A 113 22.04 23.04 14.51
N ILE A 114 21.06 23.35 13.65
CA ILE A 114 19.82 22.58 13.54
C ILE A 114 20.11 21.12 13.14
N MET A 115 21.06 20.90 12.22
CA MET A 115 21.46 19.55 11.83
C MET A 115 22.13 18.77 12.97
N MET A 116 22.89 19.43 13.85
CA MET A 116 23.44 18.80 15.05
C MET A 116 22.33 18.43 16.05
N ASP A 117 21.36 19.32 16.25
CA ASP A 117 20.22 19.05 17.12
C ASP A 117 19.37 17.89 16.61
N LEU A 118 19.16 17.77 15.29
CA LEU A 118 18.45 16.64 14.69
C LEU A 118 19.19 15.30 14.81
N LYS A 119 20.50 15.30 15.05
CA LYS A 119 21.27 14.07 15.33
C LYS A 119 21.13 13.62 16.79
N ASN A 120 20.59 14.47 17.67
CA ASN A 120 20.40 14.13 19.07
C ASN A 120 19.14 13.25 19.23
N PRO A 121 19.26 12.01 19.74
CA PRO A 121 18.11 11.11 19.90
C PRO A 121 17.07 11.59 20.92
N ASN A 122 17.38 12.60 21.74
CA ASN A 122 16.46 13.17 22.73
C ASN A 122 15.62 14.33 22.20
N ILE A 123 15.89 14.81 20.97
CA ILE A 123 15.18 15.93 20.35
C ILE A 123 14.27 15.38 19.25
N PHE A 124 12.95 15.50 19.46
CA PHE A 124 11.95 14.99 18.52
C PHE A 124 11.38 16.06 17.59
N ILE A 125 11.38 17.34 18.01
CA ILE A 125 10.75 18.46 17.29
C ILE A 125 11.61 19.72 17.45
N ILE A 126 11.85 20.43 16.33
CA ILE A 126 12.51 21.74 16.30
C ILE A 126 11.59 22.75 15.61
N GLY A 127 11.31 23.87 16.27
CA GLY A 127 10.49 24.95 15.72
C GLY A 127 11.33 26.15 15.28
N VAL A 128 11.16 26.61 14.04
CA VAL A 128 11.80 27.83 13.51
C VAL A 128 10.78 28.96 13.44
N TYR A 129 10.98 30.03 14.21
CA TYR A 129 10.05 31.17 14.31
C TYR A 129 10.75 32.52 14.02
N GLY A 130 9.96 33.56 13.72
CA GLY A 130 10.49 34.90 13.40
C GLY A 130 9.60 35.70 12.45
N MET A 131 10.04 36.91 12.07
CA MET A 131 9.29 37.83 11.21
C MET A 131 8.94 37.21 9.83
N GLY A 132 7.83 37.66 9.23
CA GLY A 132 7.44 37.25 7.87
C GLY A 132 8.50 37.65 6.84
N GLY A 133 8.65 36.87 5.77
CA GLY A 133 9.57 37.19 4.66
C GLY A 133 11.06 36.90 4.90
N VAL A 134 11.49 36.53 6.10
CA VAL A 134 12.93 36.29 6.40
C VAL A 134 13.50 34.97 5.87
N GLY A 135 12.68 34.15 5.18
CA GLY A 135 13.14 32.90 4.56
C GLY A 135 13.15 31.65 5.45
N LYS A 136 12.39 31.60 6.56
CA LYS A 136 12.31 30.41 7.45
C LYS A 136 11.96 29.12 6.69
N THR A 137 10.94 29.17 5.83
CA THR A 137 10.54 28.02 5.01
C THR A 137 11.63 27.64 4.01
N THR A 138 12.38 28.61 3.51
CA THR A 138 13.53 28.37 2.62
C THR A 138 14.65 27.63 3.37
N LEU A 139 14.94 28.02 4.60
CA LEU A 139 15.93 27.35 5.46
C LEU A 139 15.58 25.88 5.71
N VAL A 140 14.33 25.59 6.08
CA VAL A 140 13.88 24.20 6.34
C VAL A 140 13.96 23.33 5.08
N LYS A 141 13.66 23.90 3.91
CA LYS A 141 13.79 23.19 2.63
C LYS A 141 15.24 22.86 2.29
N GLU A 142 16.17 23.80 2.50
CA GLU A 142 17.60 23.58 2.28
C GLU A 142 18.14 22.49 3.21
N LEU A 143 17.74 22.52 4.48
CA LEU A 143 18.10 21.49 5.45
C LEU A 143 17.63 20.09 5.03
N ALA A 144 16.38 19.98 4.54
CA ALA A 144 15.85 18.72 4.03
C ALA A 144 16.66 18.19 2.84
N TRP A 145 17.07 19.08 1.92
CA TRP A 145 17.91 18.72 0.77
C TRP A 145 19.29 18.21 1.21
N GLN A 146 19.94 18.91 2.14
CA GLN A 146 21.25 18.54 2.65
C GLN A 146 21.21 17.20 3.40
N ALA A 147 20.17 16.95 4.19
CA ALA A 147 19.98 15.67 4.89
C ALA A 147 19.84 14.49 3.94
N GLU A 148 19.11 14.65 2.83
CA GLU A 148 18.95 13.59 1.84
C GLU A 148 20.26 13.29 1.09
N ASN A 149 21.02 14.33 0.72
CA ASN A 149 22.34 14.15 0.11
C ASN A 149 23.34 13.48 1.06
N ASP A 150 23.33 13.84 2.34
CA ASP A 150 24.18 13.20 3.35
C ASP A 150 23.78 11.74 3.57
N ARG A 151 22.50 11.39 3.43
CA ARG A 151 22.00 10.01 3.46
C ARG A 151 22.52 9.21 2.27
N GLN A 152 22.41 9.75 1.05
CA GLN A 152 22.91 9.11 -0.17
C GLN A 152 24.42 8.85 -0.11
N LYS A 153 25.22 9.84 0.34
CA LYS A 153 26.67 9.66 0.52
C LYS A 153 27.03 8.56 1.51
N LYS A 154 26.27 8.42 2.61
CA LYS A 154 26.49 7.34 3.59
C LYS A 154 26.16 5.97 3.02
N GLU A 155 25.10 5.87 2.22
CA GLU A 155 24.71 4.62 1.55
C GLU A 155 25.73 4.19 0.49
N GLU A 156 26.29 5.14 -0.25
CA GLU A 156 27.42 4.91 -1.16
C GLU A 156 28.69 4.51 -0.40
N GLN A 157 29.07 5.21 0.67
CA GLN A 157 30.24 4.84 1.47
C GLN A 157 30.12 3.43 2.09
N CYS A 158 28.92 3.03 2.52
CA CYS A 158 28.66 1.73 3.13
C CYS A 158 28.70 0.57 2.11
N SER A 159 28.44 0.84 0.82
CA SER A 159 28.61 -0.15 -0.25
C SER A 159 30.07 -0.38 -0.61
N TYR A 160 30.93 0.65 -0.54
CA TYR A 160 32.37 0.54 -0.80
C TYR A 160 33.18 -0.18 0.30
N VAL A 161 32.70 -0.19 1.55
CA VAL A 161 33.39 -0.86 2.67
C VAL A 161 33.05 -2.36 2.76
N LYS A 162 32.05 -2.83 1.99
CA LYS A 162 31.63 -4.24 1.93
C LYS A 162 32.21 -5.01 0.72
N GLY A 163 33.11 -4.38 -0.05
CA GLY A 163 33.82 -4.99 -1.18
C GLY A 163 35.15 -5.60 -0.79
#